data_AF-A0A7C6BPN2-F1
#
_entry.id   AF-A0A7C6BPN2-F1
#
_cell.length_a   1.000
_cell.length_b   1.000
_cell.length_c   1.000
_cell.angle_alpha   90.00
_cell.angle_beta   90.00
_cell.angle_gamma   90.00
#
_symmetry.space_group_name_H-M   'P 1'
#
loop_
_entity.id
_entity.type
_entity.pdbx_description
1 polymer ?
#
loop_
_entity_poly.entity_id
_entity_poly.type
_entity_poly.pdbx_seq_one_letter_code
_entity_poly.pdbx_strand_id
1 'polypeptide(L)'
;MDSNDYGIDAEKLKAVWERVMAANIAEPAEPESVKPAPSLQKSDAERLVELIDAASAAADTYRACASRCAGKIRRELMSLSSAQATSAQKLRARYYILTGHNYSPPASCPYVIALPKTLALRYEAEKSAYSDYIKGANETQDTSLSDLFFALAALSQRNADALLCLLESLL
;
A
#
# COMPACT_ATOMS: atom_id res chain seq x y z
N MET A 1 0.20 -33.31 46.02
CA MET A 1 0.06 -32.43 44.84
C MET A 1 1.05 -32.97 43.84
N ASP A 2 0.60 -33.95 43.07
CA ASP A 2 1.44 -34.80 42.23
C ASP A 2 1.70 -34.16 40.87
N SER A 3 2.99 -34.14 40.49
CA SER A 3 3.48 -33.73 39.17
C SER A 3 2.92 -34.65 38.09
N ASN A 4 2.25 -34.08 37.09
CA ASN A 4 1.80 -34.80 35.91
C ASN A 4 2.96 -34.93 34.91
N ASP A 5 3.65 -36.06 34.97
CA ASP A 5 4.74 -36.44 34.07
C ASP A 5 4.17 -36.78 32.68
N TYR A 6 4.35 -35.87 31.72
CA TYR A 6 3.99 -36.10 30.33
C TYR A 6 5.03 -37.03 29.71
N GLY A 7 4.78 -38.34 29.78
CA GLY A 7 5.60 -39.42 29.23
C GLY A 7 5.69 -39.39 27.69
N ILE A 8 6.38 -38.38 27.14
CA ILE A 8 6.83 -38.38 25.76
C ILE A 8 8.14 -39.16 25.72
N ASP A 9 8.04 -40.38 25.23
CA ASP A 9 9.16 -41.31 25.06
C ASP A 9 10.17 -40.76 24.02
N ALA A 10 11.37 -40.43 24.50
CA ALA A 10 12.44 -39.85 23.69
C ALA A 10 12.90 -40.81 22.57
N GLU A 11 12.76 -42.13 22.75
CA GLU A 11 13.13 -43.11 21.73
C GLU A 11 12.15 -43.07 20.55
N LYS A 12 10.86 -42.84 20.83
CA LYS A 12 9.85 -42.64 19.78
C LYS A 12 10.10 -41.37 18.98
N LEU A 13 10.49 -40.28 19.64
CA LEU A 13 10.84 -39.03 18.94
C LEU A 13 12.07 -39.22 18.04
N LYS A 14 13.10 -39.93 18.54
CA LYS A 14 14.31 -40.20 17.75
C LYS A 14 14.00 -41.05 16.52
N ALA A 15 13.18 -42.09 16.66
CA ALA A 15 12.77 -42.94 15.54
C ALA A 15 11.96 -42.17 14.48
N VAL A 16 11.08 -41.26 14.89
CA VAL A 16 10.34 -40.39 13.96
C VAL A 16 11.30 -39.43 13.25
N TRP A 17 12.24 -38.83 13.98
CA TRP A 17 13.22 -37.91 13.40
C TRP A 17 14.15 -38.61 12.39
N GLU A 18 14.68 -39.78 12.72
CA GLU A 18 15.53 -40.57 11.81
C GLU A 18 14.77 -41.01 10.56
N ARG A 19 13.49 -41.37 10.68
CA ARG A 19 12.64 -41.71 9.53
C ARG A 19 12.38 -40.51 8.62
N VAL A 20 12.10 -39.33 9.19
CA VAL A 20 11.90 -38.09 8.43
C VAL A 20 13.20 -37.68 7.72
N MET A 21 14.34 -37.77 8.39
CA MET A 21 15.63 -37.45 7.79
C MET A 21 16.03 -38.46 6.71
N ALA A 22 15.80 -39.75 6.91
CA ALA A 22 16.06 -40.77 5.88
C ALA A 22 15.18 -40.58 4.64
N ALA A 23 13.91 -40.21 4.83
CA ALA A 23 13.01 -39.86 3.72
C ALA A 23 13.45 -38.57 2.98
N ASN A 24 14.19 -37.68 3.65
CA ASN A 24 14.74 -36.46 3.06
C ASN A 24 16.08 -36.67 2.35
N ILE A 25 16.74 -37.82 2.53
CA ILE A 25 18.08 -38.11 2.00
C ILE A 25 18.02 -39.04 0.77
N ALA A 26 16.87 -39.68 0.50
CA ALA A 26 16.75 -40.65 -0.58
C ALA A 26 16.00 -40.08 -1.81
N GLU A 27 16.63 -39.15 -2.53
CA GLU A 27 16.44 -38.98 -3.98
C GLU A 27 17.60 -38.15 -4.57
N PRO A 28 18.50 -38.72 -5.40
CA PRO A 28 19.38 -37.92 -6.22
C PRO A 28 18.59 -37.51 -7.48
N ALA A 29 17.80 -36.46 -7.36
CA ALA A 29 17.17 -35.82 -8.51
C ALA A 29 18.20 -34.93 -9.22
N GLU A 30 18.16 -34.98 -10.54
CA GLU A 30 18.91 -34.20 -11.53
C GLU A 30 18.98 -32.69 -11.20
N PRO A 31 19.91 -31.90 -11.79
CA PRO A 31 20.02 -30.47 -11.47
C PRO A 31 18.75 -29.70 -11.85
N GLU A 32 17.78 -29.68 -10.95
CA GLU A 32 16.64 -28.80 -11.02
C GLU A 32 17.17 -27.36 -10.98
N SER A 33 16.83 -26.62 -12.03
CA SER A 33 17.01 -25.18 -12.11
C SER A 33 16.58 -24.56 -10.78
N VAL A 34 17.53 -23.99 -10.06
CA VAL A 34 17.28 -23.21 -8.85
C VAL A 34 16.25 -22.14 -9.22
N LYS A 35 14.98 -22.37 -8.88
CA LYS A 35 14.00 -21.28 -8.84
C LYS A 35 14.58 -20.27 -7.85
N PRO A 36 14.90 -19.04 -8.28
CA PRO A 36 15.38 -18.04 -7.33
C PRO A 36 14.34 -17.92 -6.23
N ALA A 37 14.80 -17.85 -4.98
CA ALA A 37 13.95 -17.59 -3.82
C ALA A 37 12.94 -16.48 -4.19
N PRO A 38 11.65 -16.58 -3.79
CA PRO A 38 10.67 -15.57 -4.14
C PRO A 38 11.22 -14.23 -3.66
N SER A 39 11.53 -13.34 -4.61
CA SER A 39 11.99 -12.01 -4.26
C SER A 39 10.88 -11.37 -3.43
N LEU A 40 11.23 -10.84 -2.26
CA LEU A 40 10.34 -10.03 -1.42
C LEU A 40 9.87 -8.73 -2.11
N GLN A 41 10.09 -8.59 -3.41
CA GLN A 41 9.73 -7.44 -4.21
C GLN A 41 8.25 -7.54 -4.59
N LYS A 42 7.45 -6.60 -4.10
CA LYS A 42 6.07 -6.42 -4.54
C LYS A 42 6.04 -6.24 -6.06
N SER A 43 5.16 -6.98 -6.71
CA SER A 43 4.88 -6.79 -8.13
C SER A 43 4.29 -5.40 -8.38
N ASP A 44 4.45 -4.88 -9.59
CA ASP A 44 3.86 -3.59 -9.96
C ASP A 44 2.32 -3.62 -9.85
N ALA A 45 1.69 -4.78 -10.11
CA ALA A 45 0.26 -4.96 -9.97
C ALA A 45 -0.20 -4.80 -8.51
N GLU A 46 0.50 -5.43 -7.55
CA GLU A 46 0.18 -5.29 -6.12
C GLU A 46 0.41 -3.86 -5.63
N ARG A 47 1.51 -3.23 -6.04
CA ARG A 47 1.81 -1.83 -5.71
C ARG A 47 0.73 -0.90 -6.25
N LEU A 48 0.28 -1.12 -7.48
CA LEU A 48 -0.80 -0.34 -8.08
C LEU A 48 -2.10 -0.47 -7.28
N VAL A 49 -2.48 -1.67 -6.83
CA VAL A 49 -3.66 -1.89 -6.00
C VAL A 49 -3.61 -1.04 -4.72
N GLU A 50 -2.50 -1.11 -3.98
CA GLU A 50 -2.32 -0.34 -2.74
C GLU A 50 -2.41 1.18 -2.99
N LEU A 51 -1.78 1.66 -4.07
CA LEU A 51 -1.81 3.08 -4.41
C LEU A 51 -3.19 3.54 -4.89
N ILE A 52 -3.94 2.68 -5.60
CA ILE A 52 -5.33 2.96 -6.01
C ILE A 52 -6.23 3.09 -4.78
N ASP A 53 -6.10 2.17 -3.82
CA ASP A 53 -6.89 2.19 -2.59
C ASP A 53 -6.57 3.46 -1.77
N ALA A 54 -5.28 3.76 -1.61
CA ALA A 54 -4.83 4.95 -0.88
C ALA A 54 -5.34 6.26 -1.51
N ALA A 55 -5.21 6.42 -2.83
CA ALA A 55 -5.68 7.61 -3.55
C ALA A 55 -7.21 7.73 -3.50
N SER A 56 -7.93 6.62 -3.62
CA SER A 56 -9.41 6.62 -3.55
C SER A 56 -9.90 7.00 -2.15
N ALA A 57 -9.32 6.40 -1.10
CA ALA A 57 -9.64 6.74 0.27
C ALA A 57 -9.29 8.21 0.62
N ALA A 58 -8.18 8.73 0.07
CA ALA A 58 -7.81 10.14 0.21
C ALA A 58 -8.85 11.07 -0.44
N ALA A 59 -9.30 10.74 -1.66
CA ALA A 59 -10.32 11.52 -2.36
C ALA A 59 -11.62 11.62 -1.55
N ASP A 60 -12.06 10.51 -0.96
CA ASP A 60 -13.25 10.47 -0.12
C ASP A 60 -13.06 11.23 1.20
N THR A 61 -11.88 11.13 1.80
CA THR A 61 -11.55 11.90 3.02
C THR A 61 -11.60 13.40 2.77
N TYR A 62 -11.02 13.89 1.68
CA TYR A 62 -11.08 15.31 1.33
C TYR A 62 -12.50 15.77 1.03
N ARG A 63 -13.30 14.93 0.37
CA ARG A 63 -14.73 15.21 0.13
C ARG A 63 -15.52 15.33 1.44
N ALA A 64 -15.27 14.43 2.39
CA ALA A 64 -15.91 14.45 3.71
C ALA A 64 -15.46 15.66 4.57
N CYS A 65 -14.20 16.08 4.46
CA CYS A 65 -13.74 17.32 5.06
C CYS A 65 -14.42 18.54 4.41
N ALA A 66 -14.52 18.55 3.08
CA ALA A 66 -15.13 19.64 2.32
C ALA A 66 -16.60 19.85 2.65
N SER A 67 -17.36 18.78 2.93
CA SER A 67 -18.77 18.87 3.31
C SER A 67 -19.00 19.54 4.67
N ARG A 68 -17.97 19.63 5.52
CA ARG A 68 -18.00 20.32 6.82
C ARG A 68 -17.51 21.78 6.74
N CYS A 69 -17.12 22.25 5.55
CA CYS A 69 -16.51 23.56 5.34
C CYS A 69 -17.32 24.43 4.36
N ALA A 70 -16.99 25.72 4.29
CA ALA A 70 -17.56 26.65 3.33
C ALA A 70 -16.47 27.50 2.65
N GLY A 71 -16.85 28.24 1.61
CA GLY A 71 -16.01 29.26 0.98
C GLY A 71 -14.71 28.72 0.36
N LYS A 72 -13.59 29.40 0.64
CA LYS A 72 -12.27 29.08 0.07
C LYS A 72 -11.75 27.70 0.53
N ILE A 73 -11.91 27.38 1.81
CA ILE A 73 -11.46 26.10 2.38
C ILE A 73 -12.16 24.92 1.71
N ARG A 74 -13.49 24.99 1.54
CA ARG A 74 -14.26 23.96 0.83
C ARG A 74 -13.78 23.78 -0.61
N ARG A 75 -13.50 24.86 -1.34
CA ARG A 75 -13.01 24.78 -2.73
C ARG A 75 -11.67 24.09 -2.82
N GLU A 76 -10.75 24.40 -1.91
CA GLU A 76 -9.44 23.72 -1.89
C GLU A 76 -9.58 22.23 -1.56
N LEU A 77 -10.35 21.87 -0.54
CA LEU A 77 -10.57 20.46 -0.20
C LEU A 77 -11.23 19.68 -1.36
N MET A 78 -12.13 20.31 -2.12
CA MET A 78 -12.69 19.70 -3.33
C MET A 78 -11.65 19.57 -4.46
N SER A 79 -10.72 20.52 -4.58
CA SER A 79 -9.59 20.45 -5.51
C SER A 79 -8.69 19.25 -5.19
N LEU A 80 -8.29 19.11 -3.93
CA LEU A 80 -7.52 17.96 -3.42
C LEU A 80 -8.25 16.63 -3.64
N SER A 81 -9.57 16.59 -3.38
CA SER A 81 -10.40 15.42 -3.65
C SER A 81 -10.37 15.02 -5.14
N SER A 82 -10.54 16.00 -6.03
CA SER A 82 -10.51 15.78 -7.48
C SER A 82 -9.13 15.34 -7.98
N ALA A 83 -8.06 15.92 -7.42
CA ALA A 83 -6.69 15.53 -7.74
C ALA A 83 -6.46 14.06 -7.39
N GLN A 84 -6.84 13.63 -6.18
CA GLN A 84 -6.68 12.24 -5.75
C GLN A 84 -7.55 11.26 -6.55
N ALA A 85 -8.80 11.62 -6.87
CA ALA A 85 -9.65 10.80 -7.73
C ALA A 85 -9.04 10.62 -9.14
N THR A 86 -8.43 11.68 -9.67
CA THR A 86 -7.72 11.63 -10.97
C THR A 86 -6.49 10.73 -10.89
N SER A 87 -5.71 10.82 -9.80
CA SER A 87 -4.57 9.93 -9.55
C SER A 87 -5.00 8.46 -9.49
N ALA A 88 -6.05 8.15 -8.73
CA ALA A 88 -6.61 6.80 -8.66
C ALA A 88 -7.04 6.29 -10.04
N GLN A 89 -7.67 7.13 -10.86
CA GLN A 89 -8.08 6.75 -12.21
C GLN A 89 -6.88 6.48 -13.13
N LYS A 90 -5.81 7.29 -13.05
CA LYS A 90 -4.57 7.05 -13.81
C LYS A 90 -3.92 5.73 -13.41
N LEU A 91 -3.85 5.45 -12.11
CA LEU A 91 -3.29 4.20 -11.59
C LEU A 91 -4.14 2.98 -12.01
N ARG A 92 -5.47 3.09 -11.95
CA ARG A 92 -6.39 2.03 -12.45
C ARG A 92 -6.20 1.75 -13.93
N ALA A 93 -6.01 2.79 -14.75
CA ALA A 93 -5.73 2.60 -16.17
C ALA A 93 -4.41 1.84 -16.40
N ARG A 94 -3.35 2.15 -15.62
CA ARG A 94 -2.09 1.39 -15.66
C ARG A 94 -2.27 -0.05 -15.20
N TYR A 95 -3.01 -0.27 -14.12
CA TYR A 95 -3.33 -1.61 -13.64
C TYR A 95 -4.06 -2.44 -14.70
N TYR A 96 -5.04 -1.86 -15.39
CA TYR A 96 -5.76 -2.53 -16.47
C TYR A 96 -4.85 -2.85 -17.65
N ILE A 97 -3.97 -1.93 -18.06
CA ILE A 97 -3.00 -2.18 -19.13
C ILE A 97 -2.05 -3.33 -18.75
N LEU A 98 -1.61 -3.39 -17.49
CA LEU A 98 -0.68 -4.40 -17.00
C LEU A 98 -1.32 -5.79 -16.84
N THR A 99 -2.55 -5.85 -16.35
CA THR A 99 -3.18 -7.11 -15.90
C THR A 99 -4.34 -7.58 -16.79
N GLY A 100 -4.90 -6.70 -17.62
CA GLY A 100 -6.14 -6.96 -18.36
C GLY A 100 -7.41 -6.97 -17.49
N HIS A 101 -7.29 -6.71 -16.19
CA HIS A 101 -8.41 -6.77 -15.25
C HIS A 101 -8.82 -5.39 -14.74
N ASN A 102 -10.12 -5.21 -14.53
CA ASN A 102 -10.65 -4.03 -13.87
C ASN A 102 -10.52 -4.19 -12.36
N TYR A 103 -9.82 -3.26 -11.71
CA TYR A 103 -9.80 -3.15 -10.26
C TYR A 103 -10.78 -2.07 -9.79
N SER A 104 -11.54 -2.39 -8.74
CA SER A 104 -12.40 -1.44 -8.04
C SER A 104 -11.95 -1.36 -6.58
N PRO A 105 -11.55 -0.18 -6.09
CA PRO A 105 -11.20 -0.01 -4.68
C PRO A 105 -12.42 -0.28 -3.79
N PRO A 106 -12.22 -0.79 -2.56
CA PRO A 106 -13.30 -0.95 -1.59
C PRO A 106 -13.89 0.41 -1.22
N ALA A 107 -15.17 0.42 -0.83
CA ALA A 107 -15.80 1.62 -0.32
C ALA A 107 -15.06 2.13 0.93
N SER A 108 -14.70 3.41 0.92
CA SER A 108 -14.09 4.07 2.08
C SER A 108 -15.17 4.79 2.89
N CYS A 109 -15.13 4.63 4.22
CA CYS A 109 -15.92 5.41 5.17
C CYS A 109 -14.98 6.32 5.96
N PRO A 110 -14.65 7.51 5.45
CA PRO A 110 -13.67 8.39 6.09
C PRO A 110 -14.19 8.90 7.44
N TYR A 111 -13.43 8.63 8.50
CA TYR A 111 -13.73 9.14 9.83
C TYR A 111 -13.05 10.50 10.06
N VAL A 112 -13.82 11.59 9.97
CA VAL A 112 -13.32 12.95 10.17
C VAL A 112 -13.51 13.34 11.65
N ILE A 113 -12.42 13.45 12.40
CA ILE A 113 -12.44 13.81 13.83
C ILE A 113 -12.68 15.33 13.97
N ALA A 114 -11.61 16.08 14.22
CA ALA A 114 -11.54 17.53 14.11
C ALA A 114 -10.83 17.86 12.79
N LEU A 115 -11.27 18.92 12.11
CA LEU A 115 -10.74 19.28 10.80
C LEU A 115 -9.21 19.48 10.84
N PRO A 116 -8.61 20.29 11.76
CA PRO A 116 -7.16 20.46 11.78
C PRO A 116 -6.40 19.14 12.03
N LYS A 117 -6.89 18.31 12.96
CA LYS A 117 -6.28 17.00 13.24
C LYS A 117 -6.32 16.08 12.02
N THR A 118 -7.44 16.08 11.29
CA THR A 118 -7.60 15.27 10.07
C THR A 118 -6.67 15.77 8.96
N LEU A 119 -6.52 17.09 8.79
CA LEU A 119 -5.60 17.66 7.80
C LEU A 119 -4.13 17.39 8.14
N ALA A 120 -3.75 17.41 9.42
CA ALA A 120 -2.41 17.03 9.86
C ALA A 120 -2.10 15.55 9.53
N LEU A 121 -3.05 14.64 9.78
CA LEU A 121 -2.90 13.23 9.38
C LEU A 121 -2.80 13.08 7.86
N ARG A 122 -3.56 13.87 7.10
CA ARG A 122 -3.48 13.87 5.64
C ARG A 122 -2.15 14.42 5.14
N TYR A 123 -1.58 15.44 5.78
CA TYR A 123 -0.27 15.98 5.42
C TYR A 123 0.82 14.91 5.52
N GLU A 124 0.85 14.16 6.62
CA GLU A 124 1.79 13.04 6.78
C GLU A 124 1.54 11.92 5.75
N ALA A 125 0.27 11.66 5.41
CA ALA A 125 -0.08 10.68 4.38
C ALA A 125 0.35 11.11 2.96
N GLU A 126 0.30 12.40 2.62
CA GLU A 126 0.81 12.90 1.34
C GLU A 126 2.35 12.81 1.29
N LYS A 127 3.04 13.02 2.41
CA LYS A 127 4.49 12.79 2.51
C LYS A 127 4.87 11.32 2.35
N SER A 128 4.14 10.41 3.01
CA SER A 128 4.39 8.98 2.84
C SER A 128 4.12 8.56 1.40
N ALA A 129 3.02 9.07 0.79
CA ALA A 129 2.71 8.81 -0.61
C ALA A 129 3.82 9.30 -1.56
N TYR A 130 4.42 10.48 -1.31
CA TYR A 130 5.59 10.94 -2.05
C TYR A 130 6.72 9.88 -2.02
N SER A 131 7.09 9.40 -0.84
CA SER A 131 8.13 8.38 -0.69
C SER A 131 7.76 7.07 -1.38
N ASP A 132 6.50 6.63 -1.27
CA ASP A 132 6.01 5.41 -1.90
C ASP A 132 6.05 5.49 -3.43
N TYR A 133 5.69 6.65 -4.00
CA TYR A 133 5.78 6.88 -5.44
C TYR A 133 7.23 6.93 -5.91
N ILE A 134 8.13 7.62 -5.20
CA ILE A 134 9.57 7.63 -5.56
C ILE A 134 10.15 6.22 -5.51
N LYS A 135 9.82 5.45 -4.47
CA LYS A 135 10.23 4.05 -4.37
C LYS A 135 9.68 3.23 -5.54
N GLY A 136 8.38 3.35 -5.82
CA GLY A 136 7.74 2.67 -6.96
C GLY A 136 8.36 3.02 -8.31
N ALA A 137 8.72 4.31 -8.52
CA ALA A 137 9.35 4.79 -9.74
C ALA A 137 10.74 4.18 -9.97
N ASN A 138 11.49 3.94 -8.89
CA ASN A 138 12.82 3.34 -8.95
C ASN A 138 12.81 1.81 -9.03
N GLU A 139 11.75 1.16 -8.55
CA GLU A 139 11.63 -0.31 -8.53
C GLU A 139 10.99 -0.89 -9.80
N THR A 140 10.14 -0.12 -10.48
CA THR A 140 9.51 -0.55 -11.75
C THR A 140 10.51 -0.60 -12.90
N GLN A 141 10.37 -1.59 -13.78
CA GLN A 141 11.12 -1.66 -15.03
C GLN A 141 10.38 -0.95 -16.19
N ASP A 142 9.08 -0.69 -16.05
CA ASP A 142 8.29 0.05 -17.05
C ASP A 142 8.54 1.56 -16.89
N THR A 143 9.20 2.15 -17.89
CA THR A 143 9.50 3.59 -17.96
C THR A 143 8.24 4.44 -17.92
N SER A 144 7.17 4.02 -18.60
CA SER A 144 5.91 4.78 -18.66
C SER A 144 5.15 4.78 -17.32
N LEU A 145 5.39 3.77 -16.50
CA LEU A 145 4.89 3.66 -15.13
C LEU A 145 5.78 4.46 -14.16
N SER A 146 7.10 4.42 -14.35
CA SER A 146 8.07 5.23 -13.61
C SER A 146 7.77 6.73 -13.74
N ASP A 147 7.56 7.22 -14.97
CA ASP A 147 7.20 8.61 -15.26
C ASP A 147 5.89 9.03 -14.56
N LEU A 148 4.89 8.14 -14.55
CA LEU A 148 3.64 8.38 -13.84
C LEU A 148 3.89 8.51 -12.34
N PHE A 149 4.68 7.62 -11.75
CA PHE A 149 4.99 7.67 -10.33
C PHE A 149 5.75 8.95 -9.96
N PHE A 150 6.73 9.39 -10.75
CA PHE A 150 7.37 10.69 -10.51
C PHE A 150 6.40 11.87 -10.58
N ALA A 151 5.48 11.87 -11.55
CA ALA A 151 4.44 12.90 -11.65
C ALA A 151 3.50 12.89 -10.42
N LEU A 152 3.14 11.71 -9.92
CA LEU A 152 2.30 11.56 -8.73
C LEU A 152 3.05 11.92 -7.44
N ALA A 153 4.35 11.66 -7.35
CA ALA A 153 5.19 12.14 -6.26
C ALA A 153 5.18 13.68 -6.21
N ALA A 154 5.44 14.35 -7.33
CA ALA A 154 5.40 15.81 -7.41
C ALA A 154 4.01 16.38 -7.04
N LEU A 155 2.93 15.70 -7.42
CA LEU A 155 1.57 16.06 -7.02
C LEU A 155 1.34 15.90 -5.51
N SER A 156 1.83 14.81 -4.92
CA SER A 156 1.71 14.56 -3.47
C SER A 156 2.42 15.64 -2.66
N GLN A 157 3.60 16.10 -3.11
CA GLN A 157 4.28 17.24 -2.49
C GLN A 157 3.43 18.52 -2.55
N ARG A 158 2.85 18.84 -3.71
CA ARG A 158 1.96 20.02 -3.84
C ARG A 158 0.72 19.92 -2.96
N ASN A 159 0.15 18.73 -2.83
CA ASN A 159 -0.98 18.48 -1.94
C ASN A 159 -0.58 18.71 -0.47
N ALA A 160 0.61 18.25 -0.08
CA ALA A 160 1.14 18.48 1.27
C ALA A 160 1.32 19.98 1.56
N ASP A 161 1.86 20.74 0.61
CA ASP A 161 2.01 22.20 0.75
C ASP A 161 0.65 22.90 0.87
N ALA A 162 -0.35 22.49 0.05
CA ALA A 162 -1.71 23.01 0.15
C ALA A 162 -2.37 22.70 1.50
N LEU A 163 -2.13 21.51 2.07
CA LEU A 163 -2.63 21.13 3.39
C LEU A 163 -2.00 21.98 4.50
N LEU A 164 -0.71 22.31 4.40
CA LEU A 164 -0.07 23.25 5.34
C LEU A 164 -0.72 24.62 5.27
N CYS A 165 -0.93 25.19 4.08
CA CYS A 165 -1.61 26.47 3.94
C CYS A 165 -3.04 26.45 4.49
N LEU A 166 -3.76 25.33 4.33
CA LEU A 166 -5.08 25.17 4.94
C LEU A 166 -5.00 25.12 6.47
N LEU A 167 -4.03 24.39 7.03
CA LEU A 167 -3.81 24.34 8.47
C LEU A 167 -3.47 25.72 9.05
N GLU A 168 -2.58 26.47 8.40
CA GLU A 168 -2.24 27.85 8.78
C GLU A 168 -3.45 28.77 8.78
N SER A 169 -4.43 28.53 7.90
CA SER A 169 -5.66 29.34 7.85
C SER A 169 -6.71 28.96 8.90
N LEU A 170 -6.55 27.81 9.55
CA LEU A 170 -7.50 27.23 10.51
C LEU A 170 -7.05 27.35 11.96
N LEU A 171 -5.76 27.62 12.19
CA LEU A 171 -5.14 27.82 13.50
C LEU A 171 -5.06 29.32 13.83
#